data_AF-A0A2H1X0K1-F1
#
_entry.id   AF-A0A2H1X0K1-F1
#
_cell.length_a   1.000
_cell.length_b   1.000
_cell.length_c   1.000
_cell.angle_alpha   90.00
_cell.angle_beta   90.00
_cell.angle_gamma   90.00
#
_symmetry.space_group_name_H-M   'P 1'
#
loop_
_entity.id
_entity.type
_entity.pdbx_description
1 polymer ?
#
loop_
_entity_poly.entity_id
_entity_poly.type
_entity_poly.pdbx_seq_one_letter_code
_entity_poly.pdbx_strand_id
1 'polypeptide(L)'
;MRLCIKSWRCLSGGNFHFSHISQVKSRRYSHGIPFLDFYKKTTGTTISGDHLTVLQKKHPHIMEVTHDSLQCTLQILQKFGITAEEACSNLHVFSMNPITMENYGDILRECHFVTISAKQIIKYHTFIRKRTIAWLKKEGLLSEDIQLEQVILDKFQEWPESSKTLQKFCDTKTSVLTIRMSILERFLSWKLAVSPEEFQKYCRNYLPLQHKPMSDIQEAIRIAENDIKFDKAGIRRNGFVIAADPLHTKLILENVSTLAGMDIREVLKIEPAILKNNYNSIIQVRNILEEYRISEETQRKCLKVYCMRPETVRERLDELRSLKEYKVLSTNPRMLLLVIHKKKMLNRLTKIESAKKQCFSFNHLVSSSKVFHNYISSFGDKVCGRDIAILISSSLQLPPHDGRGQAAQVNAVLNQLRRHKYWLHVAMSVIDENIQFLRNKFDHQIIINNCLILLYPVSEVKYYIETLLRMRNGQEVSDAQNDELNYSNVRYDCLTDAQILSLVLYSIEKKYHFSGDGIWCRQDGLKVETQKN
;
A
#
# COMPACT_ATOMS: atom_id res chain seq x y z
N MET A 1 -33.72 4.89 -6.05
CA MET A 1 -33.74 5.61 -7.34
C MET A 1 -32.52 5.21 -8.15
N ARG A 2 -32.75 4.75 -9.37
CA ARG A 2 -31.76 4.19 -10.30
C ARG A 2 -31.07 5.31 -11.09
N LEU A 3 -29.75 5.35 -11.11
CA LEU A 3 -28.91 6.03 -12.11
C LEU A 3 -27.65 5.13 -12.27
N CYS A 4 -27.63 4.16 -13.19
CA CYS A 4 -27.30 4.26 -14.61
C CYS A 4 -25.90 4.89 -14.85
N ILE A 5 -24.86 4.07 -14.72
CA ILE A 5 -23.48 4.39 -15.10
C ILE A 5 -23.27 3.89 -16.53
N LYS A 6 -23.04 4.82 -17.46
CA LYS A 6 -22.57 4.58 -18.85
C LYS A 6 -21.26 5.33 -19.04
N SER A 7 -20.42 4.78 -19.93
CA SER A 7 -19.32 5.42 -20.69
C SER A 7 -17.90 5.12 -20.22
N TRP A 8 -17.24 4.17 -20.91
CA TRP A 8 -15.80 4.25 -21.18
C TRP A 8 -15.55 5.41 -22.16
N ARG A 9 -14.63 6.31 -21.82
CA ARG A 9 -14.05 7.31 -22.74
C ARG A 9 -12.56 7.05 -22.82
N CYS A 10 -12.08 6.66 -23.99
CA CYS A 10 -10.67 6.74 -24.34
C CYS A 10 -10.51 7.71 -25.52
N LEU A 11 -9.37 8.39 -25.49
CA LEU A 11 -8.76 9.24 -26.51
C LEU A 11 -9.06 10.74 -26.44
N SER A 12 -7.95 11.47 -26.51
CA SER A 12 -7.76 12.91 -26.48
C SER A 12 -8.56 13.65 -27.55
N GLY A 13 -9.22 14.72 -27.14
CA GLY A 13 -9.42 15.94 -27.93
C GLY A 13 -9.97 15.78 -29.34
N GLY A 14 -11.27 15.50 -29.47
CA GLY A 14 -12.02 15.64 -30.71
C GLY A 14 -13.52 15.57 -30.45
N ASN A 15 -14.20 16.72 -30.50
CA ASN A 15 -15.66 16.80 -30.36
C ASN A 15 -16.33 16.22 -31.61
N PHE A 16 -16.95 15.04 -31.53
CA PHE A 16 -18.00 14.63 -32.46
C PHE A 16 -19.08 13.81 -31.75
N HIS A 17 -20.33 14.27 -31.88
CA HIS A 17 -21.54 13.64 -31.37
C HIS A 17 -21.91 12.42 -32.23
N PHE A 18 -22.14 11.26 -31.61
CA PHE A 18 -22.87 10.15 -32.24
C PHE A 18 -24.08 9.79 -31.37
N SER A 19 -25.26 10.19 -31.84
CA SER A 19 -26.55 9.60 -31.45
C SER A 19 -26.88 8.44 -32.39
N HIS A 20 -27.57 7.43 -31.84
CA HIS A 20 -28.01 6.17 -32.45
C HIS A 20 -26.95 5.08 -32.60
N ILE A 21 -27.05 4.06 -31.74
CA ILE A 21 -27.40 2.68 -32.12
C ILE A 21 -27.91 1.96 -30.85
N SER A 22 -29.16 1.53 -30.95
CA SER A 22 -29.90 0.74 -29.97
C SER A 22 -29.63 -0.76 -30.14
N GLN A 23 -29.63 -1.46 -29.00
CA GLN A 23 -30.07 -2.85 -28.80
C GLN A 23 -29.92 -3.82 -29.98
N VAL A 24 -28.95 -4.74 -29.90
CA VAL A 24 -29.04 -6.02 -30.62
C VAL A 24 -28.82 -7.17 -29.65
N LYS A 25 -29.84 -8.04 -29.60
CA LYS A 25 -29.89 -9.28 -28.84
C LYS A 25 -28.80 -10.26 -29.29
N SER A 26 -28.23 -10.93 -28.29
CA SER A 26 -27.39 -12.13 -28.43
C SER A 26 -27.94 -13.10 -29.49
N ARG A 27 -27.18 -13.27 -30.57
CA ARG A 27 -27.27 -14.43 -31.46
C ARG A 27 -25.97 -15.21 -31.30
N ARG A 28 -26.10 -16.45 -30.83
CA ARG A 28 -25.04 -17.44 -30.74
C ARG A 28 -24.53 -17.72 -32.16
N TYR A 29 -23.35 -17.23 -32.48
CA TYR A 29 -22.51 -17.76 -33.55
C TYR A 29 -21.29 -18.39 -32.88
N SER A 30 -20.88 -19.56 -33.37
CA SER A 30 -19.69 -20.29 -32.95
C SER A 30 -18.48 -19.36 -32.85
N HIS A 31 -18.07 -19.02 -31.63
CA HIS A 31 -17.00 -18.04 -31.41
C HIS A 31 -15.65 -18.64 -31.79
N GLY A 32 -15.08 -18.12 -32.88
CA GLY A 32 -13.64 -18.20 -33.10
C GLY A 32 -12.90 -17.38 -32.06
N ILE A 33 -11.60 -17.61 -31.96
CA ILE A 33 -10.73 -16.89 -31.04
C ILE A 33 -10.64 -15.44 -31.55
N PRO A 34 -10.84 -14.39 -30.71
CA PRO A 34 -11.05 -13.02 -31.17
C PRO A 34 -10.01 -12.51 -32.17
N PHE A 35 -8.74 -12.88 -31.95
CA PHE A 35 -7.65 -12.54 -32.85
C PHE A 35 -7.72 -13.25 -34.20
N LEU A 36 -8.09 -14.54 -34.24
CA LEU A 36 -8.19 -15.30 -35.50
C LEU A 36 -9.33 -14.78 -36.38
N ASP A 37 -10.47 -14.46 -35.76
CA ASP A 37 -11.62 -13.86 -36.44
C ASP A 37 -11.25 -12.49 -37.00
N PHE A 38 -10.55 -11.67 -36.20
CA PHE A 38 -10.03 -10.38 -36.63
C PHE A 38 -9.03 -10.51 -37.79
N TYR A 39 -8.06 -11.43 -37.68
CA TYR A 39 -7.05 -11.66 -38.72
C TYR A 39 -7.71 -12.05 -40.04
N LYS A 40 -8.60 -13.07 -40.01
CA LYS A 40 -9.34 -13.52 -41.20
C LYS A 40 -10.16 -12.39 -41.83
N LYS A 41 -10.82 -11.57 -41.01
CA LYS A 41 -11.61 -10.43 -41.48
C LYS A 41 -10.75 -9.34 -42.14
N THR A 42 -9.53 -9.16 -41.66
CA THR A 42 -8.63 -8.08 -42.10
C THR A 42 -7.80 -8.48 -43.31
N THR A 43 -7.27 -9.70 -43.34
CA THR A 43 -6.38 -10.18 -44.42
C THR A 43 -7.10 -11.00 -45.48
N GLY A 44 -8.34 -11.43 -45.22
CA GLY A 44 -9.07 -12.38 -46.06
C GLY A 44 -8.55 -13.82 -45.99
N THR A 45 -7.49 -14.08 -45.21
CA THR A 45 -6.81 -15.38 -45.14
C THR A 45 -6.96 -16.01 -43.76
N THR A 46 -7.16 -17.34 -43.73
CA THR A 46 -7.07 -18.11 -42.49
C THR A 46 -5.64 -18.52 -42.22
N ILE A 47 -5.19 -18.37 -40.97
CA ILE A 47 -3.88 -18.86 -40.53
C ILE A 47 -3.88 -20.40 -40.59
N SER A 48 -2.98 -20.98 -41.38
CA SER A 48 -2.78 -22.45 -41.44
C SER A 48 -2.42 -23.02 -40.06
N GLY A 49 -2.86 -24.24 -39.75
CA GLY A 49 -2.58 -24.91 -38.46
C GLY A 49 -1.08 -25.00 -38.13
N ASP A 50 -0.23 -25.25 -39.14
CA ASP A 50 1.22 -25.29 -38.96
C ASP A 50 1.81 -23.90 -38.70
N HIS A 51 1.25 -22.86 -39.32
CA HIS A 51 1.68 -21.49 -39.06
C HIS A 51 1.20 -21.00 -37.68
N LEU A 52 0.02 -21.43 -37.25
CA LEU A 52 -0.54 -21.11 -35.94
C LEU A 52 0.31 -21.69 -34.80
N THR A 53 0.79 -22.92 -34.92
CA THR A 53 1.67 -23.53 -33.91
C THR A 53 3.03 -22.82 -33.83
N VAL A 54 3.60 -22.39 -34.96
CA VAL A 54 4.81 -21.56 -34.98
C VAL A 54 4.56 -20.18 -34.35
N LEU A 55 3.40 -19.58 -34.62
CA LEU A 55 3.01 -18.30 -34.03
C LEU A 55 2.82 -18.40 -32.52
N GLN A 56 2.16 -19.44 -32.03
CA GLN A 56 2.00 -19.69 -30.59
C GLN A 56 3.34 -19.91 -29.90
N LYS A 57 4.29 -20.59 -30.56
CA LYS A 57 5.67 -20.73 -30.03
C LYS A 57 6.39 -19.39 -29.92
N LYS A 58 6.20 -18.48 -30.89
CA LYS A 58 6.85 -17.15 -30.88
C LYS A 58 6.12 -16.14 -30.00
N HIS A 59 4.81 -16.25 -29.90
CA HIS A 59 3.90 -15.31 -29.23
C HIS A 59 2.84 -16.10 -28.43
N PRO A 60 3.17 -16.58 -27.23
CA PRO A 60 2.30 -17.49 -26.47
C PRO A 60 0.92 -16.91 -26.15
N HIS A 61 0.86 -15.61 -25.89
CA HIS A 61 -0.36 -14.91 -25.46
C HIS A 61 -1.23 -14.39 -26.61
N ILE A 62 -0.87 -14.64 -27.87
CA ILE A 62 -1.62 -14.09 -29.02
C ILE A 62 -3.06 -14.62 -29.10
N MET A 63 -3.31 -15.80 -28.52
CA MET A 63 -4.63 -16.43 -28.45
C MET A 63 -5.48 -15.90 -27.30
N GLU A 64 -4.85 -15.26 -26.30
CA GLU A 64 -5.50 -14.71 -25.10
C GLU A 64 -5.93 -13.25 -25.32
N VAL A 65 -5.65 -12.67 -26.49
CA VAL A 65 -5.96 -11.28 -26.79
C VAL A 65 -7.49 -11.10 -26.88
N THR A 66 -8.02 -10.29 -25.98
CA THR A 66 -9.44 -9.94 -25.92
C THR A 66 -9.82 -8.92 -27.00
N HIS A 67 -11.11 -8.79 -27.28
CA HIS A 67 -11.61 -7.79 -28.23
C HIS A 67 -11.20 -6.36 -27.84
N ASP A 68 -11.33 -6.01 -26.55
CA ASP A 68 -10.95 -4.69 -26.04
C ASP A 68 -9.44 -4.43 -26.19
N SER A 69 -8.61 -5.44 -25.96
CA SER A 69 -7.15 -5.35 -26.13
C SER A 69 -6.75 -5.17 -27.60
N LEU A 70 -7.43 -5.86 -28.52
CA LEU A 70 -7.26 -5.66 -29.96
C LEU A 70 -7.62 -4.23 -30.36
N GLN A 71 -8.80 -3.77 -29.94
CA GLN A 71 -9.27 -2.42 -30.27
C GLN A 71 -8.32 -1.34 -29.74
N CYS A 72 -7.86 -1.48 -28.50
CA CYS A 72 -6.88 -0.57 -27.90
C CYS A 72 -5.56 -0.54 -28.70
N THR A 73 -5.01 -1.72 -29.02
CA THR A 73 -3.79 -1.85 -29.83
C THR A 73 -3.96 -1.17 -31.19
N LEU A 74 -5.07 -1.41 -31.89
CA LEU A 74 -5.34 -0.82 -33.20
C LEU A 74 -5.49 0.70 -33.14
N GLN A 75 -6.16 1.23 -32.11
CA GLN A 75 -6.29 2.67 -31.91
C GLN A 75 -4.92 3.35 -31.72
N ILE A 76 -4.03 2.72 -30.96
CA ILE A 76 -2.65 3.22 -30.77
C ILE A 76 -1.89 3.17 -32.09
N LEU A 77 -1.95 2.07 -32.83
CA LEU A 77 -1.25 1.93 -34.12
C LEU A 77 -1.77 2.94 -35.15
N GLN A 78 -3.08 3.19 -35.18
CA GLN A 78 -3.70 4.18 -36.05
C GLN A 78 -3.20 5.60 -35.77
N LYS A 79 -2.89 5.95 -34.50
CA LYS A 79 -2.25 7.23 -34.12
C LYS A 79 -0.97 7.48 -34.93
N PHE A 80 -0.25 6.42 -35.32
CA PHE A 80 1.00 6.48 -36.06
C PHE A 80 0.84 6.20 -37.56
N GLY A 81 -0.39 6.08 -38.07
CA GLY A 81 -0.67 5.81 -39.48
C GLY A 81 -0.55 4.33 -39.88
N ILE A 82 -0.40 3.41 -38.92
CA ILE A 82 -0.27 1.99 -39.18
C ILE A 82 -1.66 1.38 -39.37
N THR A 83 -1.90 0.74 -40.52
CA THR A 83 -3.19 0.11 -40.82
C THR A 83 -3.35 -1.25 -40.13
N ALA A 84 -4.59 -1.73 -40.02
CA ALA A 84 -4.87 -3.06 -39.49
C ALA A 84 -4.17 -4.17 -40.30
N GLU A 85 -4.07 -4.01 -41.62
CA GLU A 85 -3.38 -4.93 -42.53
C GLU A 85 -1.87 -4.98 -42.27
N GLU A 86 -1.24 -3.81 -42.07
CA GLU A 86 0.18 -3.72 -41.70
C GLU A 86 0.44 -4.33 -40.32
N ALA A 87 -0.46 -4.11 -39.37
CA ALA A 87 -0.41 -4.70 -38.03
C ALA A 87 -0.52 -6.24 -38.09
N CYS A 88 -1.42 -6.77 -38.93
CA CYS A 88 -1.55 -8.20 -39.20
C CYS A 88 -0.29 -8.80 -39.85
N SER A 89 0.49 -8.00 -40.57
CA SER A 89 1.79 -8.42 -41.12
C SER A 89 2.89 -8.50 -40.05
N ASN A 90 2.69 -7.84 -38.89
CA ASN A 90 3.66 -7.74 -37.80
C ASN A 90 3.04 -8.12 -36.45
N LEU A 91 2.61 -9.38 -36.33
CA LEU A 91 1.78 -9.89 -35.23
C LEU A 91 2.31 -9.66 -33.81
N HIS A 92 3.61 -9.42 -33.64
CA HIS A 92 4.18 -9.13 -32.34
C HIS A 92 3.57 -7.87 -31.69
N VAL A 93 3.07 -6.90 -32.46
CA VAL A 93 2.43 -5.69 -31.91
C VAL A 93 1.24 -6.01 -30.98
N PHE A 94 0.49 -7.08 -31.27
CA PHE A 94 -0.64 -7.51 -30.44
C PHE A 94 -0.21 -8.23 -29.14
N SER A 95 1.07 -8.57 -29.02
CA SER A 95 1.66 -9.14 -27.80
C SER A 95 2.43 -8.11 -26.97
N MET A 96 2.58 -6.88 -27.47
CA MET A 96 3.26 -5.81 -26.75
C MET A 96 2.34 -5.17 -25.71
N ASN A 97 2.93 -4.61 -24.65
CA ASN A 97 2.17 -3.79 -23.70
C ASN A 97 1.71 -2.49 -24.41
N PRO A 98 0.40 -2.13 -24.39
CA PRO A 98 -0.12 -0.96 -25.10
C PRO A 98 0.57 0.36 -24.72
N ILE A 99 0.85 0.58 -23.43
CA ILE A 99 1.51 1.81 -22.94
C ILE A 99 2.95 1.87 -23.47
N THR A 100 3.67 0.75 -23.44
CA THR A 100 5.02 0.68 -23.99
C THR A 100 5.02 0.93 -25.50
N MET A 101 4.05 0.36 -26.23
CA MET A 101 3.91 0.54 -27.67
C MET A 101 3.64 2.01 -28.04
N GLU A 102 2.73 2.68 -27.33
CA GLU A 102 2.44 4.10 -27.51
C GLU A 102 3.68 4.97 -27.25
N ASN A 103 4.36 4.76 -26.11
CA ASN A 103 5.59 5.47 -25.78
C ASN A 103 6.67 5.31 -26.85
N TYR A 104 6.84 4.09 -27.41
CA TYR A 104 7.82 3.86 -28.46
C TYR A 104 7.47 4.62 -29.74
N GLY A 105 6.20 4.59 -30.15
CA GLY A 105 5.74 5.36 -31.31
C GLY A 105 5.91 6.87 -31.12
N ASP A 106 5.54 7.39 -29.94
CA ASP A 106 5.66 8.82 -29.65
C ASP A 106 7.13 9.27 -29.61
N ILE A 107 8.04 8.45 -29.10
CA ILE A 107 9.49 8.73 -29.14
C ILE A 107 10.02 8.75 -30.57
N LEU A 108 9.62 7.79 -31.41
CA LEU A 108 10.02 7.77 -32.83
C LEU A 108 9.54 9.04 -33.55
N ARG A 109 8.31 9.49 -33.23
CA ARG A 109 7.74 10.75 -33.74
C ARG A 109 8.48 11.97 -33.21
N GLU A 110 8.78 12.05 -31.91
CA GLU A 110 9.55 13.15 -31.31
C GLU A 110 10.92 13.31 -31.99
N CYS A 111 11.53 12.19 -32.38
CA CYS A 111 12.82 12.16 -33.09
C CYS A 111 12.69 12.33 -34.61
N HIS A 112 11.50 12.65 -35.15
CA HIS A 112 11.22 12.86 -36.57
C HIS A 112 11.67 11.71 -37.48
N PHE A 113 11.35 10.48 -37.09
CA PHE A 113 11.41 9.37 -38.03
C PHE A 113 10.47 9.63 -39.21
N VAL A 114 10.94 9.45 -40.44
CA VAL A 114 10.23 9.82 -41.68
C VAL A 114 8.89 9.08 -41.78
N THR A 115 8.90 7.78 -41.48
CA THR A 115 7.71 6.94 -41.39
C THR A 115 7.81 6.07 -40.14
N ILE A 116 6.69 5.85 -39.46
CA ILE A 116 6.60 4.96 -38.29
C ILE A 116 5.80 3.73 -38.69
N SER A 117 6.48 2.59 -38.75
CA SER A 117 5.93 1.28 -39.11
C SER A 117 5.88 0.35 -37.90
N ALA A 118 5.04 -0.68 -37.97
CA ALA A 118 4.93 -1.69 -36.92
C ALA A 118 6.29 -2.35 -36.60
N LYS A 119 7.11 -2.61 -37.63
CA LYS A 119 8.45 -3.19 -37.50
C LYS A 119 9.41 -2.29 -36.71
N GLN A 120 9.29 -0.97 -36.84
CA GLN A 120 10.11 -0.02 -36.09
C GLN A 120 9.75 0.03 -34.62
N ILE A 121 8.45 -0.02 -34.31
CA ILE A 121 7.97 -0.10 -32.92
C ILE A 121 8.45 -1.39 -32.26
N ILE A 122 8.33 -2.54 -32.95
CA ILE A 122 8.83 -3.84 -32.45
C ILE A 122 10.34 -3.80 -32.21
N LYS A 123 11.10 -3.22 -33.15
CA LYS A 123 12.57 -3.14 -33.07
C LYS A 123 13.08 -1.87 -32.39
N TYR A 124 12.24 -1.18 -31.60
CA TYR A 124 12.54 0.11 -30.99
C TYR A 124 13.92 0.16 -30.32
N HIS A 125 14.25 -0.80 -29.45
CA HIS A 125 15.54 -0.83 -28.76
C HIS A 125 16.74 -0.96 -29.71
N THR A 126 16.57 -1.63 -30.85
CA THR A 126 17.62 -1.71 -31.86
C THR A 126 17.90 -0.33 -32.43
N PHE A 127 16.86 0.38 -32.86
CA PHE A 127 16.99 1.68 -33.50
C PHE A 127 17.42 2.79 -32.55
N ILE A 128 16.83 2.84 -31.35
CA ILE A 128 17.05 3.95 -30.42
C ILE A 128 18.33 3.78 -29.60
N ARG A 129 18.68 2.56 -29.18
CA ARG A 129 19.82 2.31 -28.29
C ARG A 129 21.07 1.81 -29.01
N LYS A 130 20.94 1.00 -30.06
CA LYS A 130 22.09 0.29 -30.67
C LYS A 130 22.60 0.94 -31.97
N ARG A 131 21.72 1.56 -32.76
CA ARG A 131 22.10 2.18 -34.04
C ARG A 131 22.56 3.62 -33.85
N THR A 132 23.49 4.02 -34.70
CA THR A 132 24.01 5.39 -34.75
C THR A 132 23.14 6.25 -35.67
N ILE A 133 23.18 7.56 -35.49
CA ILE A 133 22.38 8.50 -36.29
C ILE A 133 22.78 8.43 -37.77
N ALA A 134 24.07 8.32 -38.07
CA ALA A 134 24.56 8.15 -39.43
C ALA A 134 23.98 6.90 -40.11
N TRP A 135 23.84 5.80 -39.37
CA TRP A 135 23.20 4.59 -39.89
C TRP A 135 21.70 4.80 -40.15
N LEU A 136 21.00 5.47 -39.24
CA LEU A 136 19.57 5.76 -39.40
C LEU A 136 19.30 6.68 -40.61
N LYS A 137 20.17 7.67 -40.86
CA LYS A 137 20.12 8.53 -42.05
C LYS A 137 20.35 7.72 -43.34
N LYS A 138 21.39 6.88 -43.37
CA LYS A 138 21.71 6.03 -44.53
C LYS A 138 20.57 5.08 -44.91
N GLU A 139 19.84 4.56 -43.92
CA GLU A 139 18.70 3.67 -44.14
C GLU A 139 17.38 4.42 -44.44
N GLY A 140 17.44 5.74 -44.62
CA GLY A 140 16.26 6.58 -44.92
C GLY A 140 15.25 6.66 -43.77
N LEU A 141 15.64 6.30 -42.55
CA LEU A 141 14.75 6.37 -41.38
C LEU A 141 14.70 7.78 -40.78
N LEU A 142 15.76 8.56 -40.98
CA LEU A 142 15.89 9.97 -40.65
C LEU A 142 16.32 10.73 -41.91
N SER A 143 15.87 11.98 -42.07
CA SER A 143 16.32 12.83 -43.17
C SER A 143 17.82 13.15 -43.05
N GLU A 144 18.54 13.23 -44.17
CA GLU A 144 20.00 13.45 -44.16
C GLU A 144 20.38 14.78 -43.47
N ASP A 145 19.59 15.82 -43.72
CA ASP A 145 19.78 17.17 -43.19
C ASP A 145 19.33 17.35 -41.73
N ILE A 146 18.76 16.32 -41.10
CA ILE A 146 18.20 16.50 -39.76
C ILE A 146 19.31 16.68 -38.72
N GLN A 147 19.20 17.76 -37.95
CA GLN A 147 19.99 17.95 -36.73
C GLN A 147 19.17 17.48 -35.52
N LEU A 148 19.27 16.18 -35.21
CA LEU A 148 18.43 15.52 -34.20
C LEU A 148 18.48 16.17 -32.82
N GLU A 149 19.64 16.68 -32.39
CA GLU A 149 19.78 17.37 -31.11
C GLU A 149 18.89 18.63 -31.05
N GLN A 150 18.90 19.46 -32.09
CA GLN A 150 18.09 20.67 -32.18
C GLN A 150 16.60 20.33 -32.15
N VAL A 151 16.22 19.35 -32.97
CA VAL A 151 14.85 18.87 -33.08
C VAL A 151 14.25 18.44 -31.74
N ILE A 152 15.04 17.78 -30.88
CA ILE A 152 14.61 17.36 -29.55
C ILE A 152 14.59 18.56 -28.60
N LEU A 153 15.58 19.46 -28.66
CA LEU A 153 15.61 20.68 -27.84
C LEU A 153 14.40 21.59 -28.09
N ASP A 154 13.92 21.67 -29.34
CA ASP A 154 12.78 22.49 -29.74
C ASP A 154 11.46 22.02 -29.10
N LYS A 155 11.39 20.77 -28.60
CA LYS A 155 10.23 20.27 -27.84
C LYS A 155 10.10 20.92 -26.46
N PHE A 156 11.19 21.42 -25.90
CA PHE A 156 11.21 22.07 -24.59
C PHE A 156 10.94 23.57 -24.70
N GLN A 157 9.70 23.95 -25.02
CA GLN A 157 9.31 25.35 -25.25
C GLN A 157 9.50 26.25 -24.01
N GLU A 158 9.34 25.70 -22.80
CA GLU A 158 9.52 26.46 -21.56
C GLU A 158 10.99 26.71 -21.19
N TRP A 159 11.93 25.99 -21.81
CA TRP A 159 13.36 26.09 -21.50
C TRP A 159 13.97 27.26 -22.29
N PRO A 160 14.58 28.28 -21.63
CA PRO A 160 15.12 29.44 -22.33
C PRO A 160 16.18 29.10 -23.37
N GLU A 161 16.09 29.73 -24.54
CA GLU A 161 17.03 29.54 -25.65
C GLU A 161 18.49 29.80 -25.24
N SER A 162 18.73 30.76 -24.33
CA SER A 162 20.07 31.04 -23.79
C SER A 162 20.71 29.84 -23.07
N SER A 163 19.90 28.89 -22.59
CA SER A 163 20.34 27.68 -21.89
C SER A 163 20.35 26.43 -22.80
N LYS A 164 19.75 26.51 -23.99
CA LYS A 164 19.73 25.45 -25.01
C LYS A 164 21.00 25.49 -25.86
N THR A 165 22.14 25.18 -25.26
CA THR A 165 23.39 25.02 -26.01
C THR A 165 23.44 23.69 -26.75
N LEU A 166 23.92 23.69 -27.98
CA LEU A 166 24.17 22.46 -28.76
C LEU A 166 25.51 21.85 -28.36
N GLN A 167 25.51 20.58 -27.99
CA GLN A 167 26.71 19.79 -27.70
C GLN A 167 27.37 19.23 -28.97
N LYS A 168 26.67 19.28 -30.13
CA LYS A 168 27.19 18.87 -31.44
C LYS A 168 27.68 17.42 -31.44
N PHE A 169 26.77 16.50 -31.08
CA PHE A 169 27.06 15.07 -31.09
C PHE A 169 27.52 14.58 -32.47
N CYS A 170 28.40 13.57 -32.46
CA CYS A 170 28.92 12.96 -33.68
C CYS A 170 27.99 11.85 -34.17
N ASP A 171 27.34 12.07 -35.32
CA ASP A 171 26.34 11.14 -35.90
C ASP A 171 26.87 9.71 -36.10
N THR A 172 28.17 9.52 -36.34
CA THR A 172 28.79 8.20 -36.56
C THR A 172 29.02 7.41 -35.27
N LYS A 173 29.04 8.07 -34.10
CA LYS A 173 29.35 7.46 -32.80
C LYS A 173 28.16 7.47 -31.83
N THR A 174 27.18 8.35 -32.06
CA THR A 174 26.11 8.61 -31.09
C THR A 174 24.80 7.96 -31.51
N SER A 175 24.09 7.39 -30.52
CA SER A 175 22.74 6.84 -30.68
C SER A 175 21.66 7.87 -30.30
N VAL A 176 20.43 7.66 -30.76
CA VAL A 176 19.28 8.51 -30.41
C VAL A 176 19.07 8.59 -28.89
N LEU A 177 19.20 7.45 -28.20
CA LEU A 177 19.06 7.40 -26.74
C LEU A 177 20.07 8.29 -26.04
N THR A 178 21.33 8.30 -26.48
CA THR A 178 22.39 9.11 -25.87
C THR A 178 22.06 10.60 -25.94
N ILE A 179 21.61 11.07 -27.09
CA ILE A 179 21.20 12.48 -27.27
C ILE A 179 20.00 12.80 -26.37
N ARG A 180 18.96 11.95 -26.41
CA ARG A 180 17.76 12.12 -25.57
C ARG A 180 18.10 12.23 -24.09
N MET A 181 18.94 11.33 -23.58
CA MET A 181 19.32 11.31 -22.16
C MET A 181 20.15 12.53 -21.77
N SER A 182 21.07 12.99 -22.61
CA SER A 182 21.85 14.22 -22.35
C SER A 182 20.93 15.45 -22.29
N ILE A 183 20.00 15.58 -23.24
CA ILE A 183 19.05 16.69 -23.26
C ILE A 183 18.14 16.65 -22.02
N LEU A 184 17.62 15.48 -21.68
CA LEU A 184 16.76 15.31 -20.51
C LEU A 184 17.49 15.66 -19.20
N GLU A 185 18.73 15.21 -19.04
CA GLU A 185 19.56 15.54 -17.87
C GLU A 185 19.70 17.06 -17.71
N ARG A 186 20.05 17.76 -18.80
CA ARG A 186 20.22 19.22 -18.80
C ARG A 186 18.91 19.95 -18.53
N PHE A 187 17.81 19.49 -19.13
CA PHE A 187 16.48 20.05 -18.88
C PHE A 187 16.09 19.91 -17.41
N LEU A 188 16.26 18.73 -16.81
CA LEU A 188 15.96 18.51 -15.40
C LEU A 188 16.91 19.27 -14.46
N SER A 189 18.18 19.42 -14.86
CA SER A 189 19.15 20.25 -14.14
C SER A 189 18.71 21.72 -14.12
N TRP A 190 18.26 22.26 -15.27
CA TRP A 190 17.73 23.61 -15.35
C TRP A 190 16.41 23.78 -14.58
N LYS A 191 15.42 22.91 -14.81
CA LYS A 191 14.06 23.07 -14.28
C LYS A 191 13.99 22.83 -12.77
N LEU A 192 14.67 21.79 -12.28
CA LEU A 192 14.54 21.23 -10.93
C LEU A 192 15.85 21.23 -10.13
N ALA A 193 16.97 21.73 -10.68
CA ALA A 193 18.29 21.67 -10.04
C ALA A 193 18.70 20.23 -9.66
N VAL A 194 18.46 19.30 -10.59
CA VAL A 194 18.90 17.90 -10.50
C VAL A 194 20.40 17.80 -10.79
N SER A 195 21.15 17.09 -9.94
CA SER A 195 22.56 16.80 -10.18
C SER A 195 22.76 15.59 -11.13
N PRO A 196 23.93 15.43 -11.77
CA PRO A 196 24.23 14.26 -12.59
C PRO A 196 24.08 12.93 -11.82
N GLU A 197 24.46 12.90 -10.54
CA GLU A 197 24.35 11.71 -9.69
C GLU A 197 22.88 11.36 -9.38
N GLU A 198 22.06 12.38 -9.12
CA GLU A 198 20.61 12.22 -8.93
C GLU A 198 19.95 11.72 -10.22
N PHE A 199 20.33 12.26 -11.37
CA PHE A 199 19.83 11.82 -12.67
C PHE A 199 20.18 10.35 -12.96
N GLN A 200 21.43 9.95 -12.71
CA GLN A 200 21.87 8.56 -12.80
C GLN A 200 21.05 7.65 -11.88
N LYS A 201 20.76 8.11 -10.65
CA LYS A 201 19.90 7.38 -9.71
C LYS A 201 18.47 7.23 -10.25
N TYR A 202 17.91 8.24 -10.89
CA TYR A 202 16.61 8.13 -11.55
C TYR A 202 16.63 7.09 -12.67
N CYS A 203 17.64 7.14 -13.53
CA CYS A 203 17.79 6.21 -14.65
C CYS A 203 17.91 4.75 -14.21
N ARG A 204 18.52 4.49 -13.04
CA ARG A 204 18.66 3.15 -12.45
C ARG A 204 17.38 2.67 -11.75
N ASN A 205 16.74 3.54 -10.97
CA ASN A 205 15.59 3.16 -10.14
C ASN A 205 14.25 3.24 -10.88
N TYR A 206 14.18 4.03 -11.94
CA TYR A 206 12.96 4.31 -12.71
C TYR A 206 13.21 4.00 -14.19
N LEU A 207 13.38 2.71 -14.50
CA LEU A 207 13.64 2.21 -15.85
C LEU A 207 12.73 2.82 -16.94
N PRO A 208 11.42 3.08 -16.71
CA PRO A 208 10.58 3.71 -17.72
C PRO A 208 11.05 5.09 -18.16
N LEU A 209 11.79 5.84 -17.33
CA LEU A 209 12.20 7.21 -17.63
C LEU A 209 13.04 7.31 -18.92
N GLN A 210 13.90 6.34 -19.20
CA GLN A 210 14.74 6.33 -20.40
C GLN A 210 13.94 6.15 -21.70
N HIS A 211 12.74 5.59 -21.58
CA HIS A 211 11.87 5.23 -22.69
C HIS A 211 10.49 5.88 -22.54
N LYS A 212 10.46 7.06 -21.92
CA LYS A 212 9.29 7.92 -21.83
C LYS A 212 9.42 9.07 -22.84
N PRO A 213 8.33 9.47 -23.53
CA PRO A 213 8.32 10.67 -24.36
C PRO A 213 8.71 11.91 -23.53
N MET A 214 9.39 12.88 -24.16
CA MET A 214 9.80 14.11 -23.46
C MET A 214 8.59 14.96 -23.09
N SER A 215 7.63 15.01 -24.00
CA SER A 215 6.33 15.68 -23.81
C SER A 215 5.61 15.18 -22.55
N ASP A 216 5.62 13.87 -22.34
CA ASP A 216 5.07 13.22 -21.16
C ASP A 216 5.79 13.61 -19.85
N ILE A 217 7.11 13.71 -19.89
CA ILE A 217 7.90 14.12 -18.72
C ILE A 217 7.61 15.59 -18.38
N GLN A 218 7.57 16.46 -19.39
CA GLN A 218 7.21 17.87 -19.21
C GLN A 218 5.81 18.01 -18.61
N GLU A 219 4.85 17.26 -19.13
CA GLU A 219 3.48 17.28 -18.64
C GLU A 219 3.38 16.72 -17.21
N ALA A 220 4.10 15.64 -16.87
CA ALA A 220 4.12 15.10 -15.51
C ALA A 220 4.67 16.13 -14.51
N ILE A 221 5.74 16.85 -14.86
CA ILE A 221 6.28 17.94 -14.05
C ILE A 221 5.27 19.09 -13.94
N ARG A 222 4.61 19.46 -15.03
CA ARG A 222 3.60 20.52 -15.05
C ARG A 222 2.42 20.20 -14.14
N ILE A 223 1.89 18.98 -14.18
CA ILE A 223 0.80 18.52 -13.30
C ILE A 223 1.28 18.54 -11.83
N ALA A 224 2.51 18.08 -11.58
CA ALA A 224 3.06 18.09 -10.23
C ALA A 224 3.20 19.51 -9.65
N GLU A 225 3.72 20.47 -10.43
CA GLU A 225 3.88 21.87 -10.02
C GLU A 225 2.51 22.58 -9.90
N ASN A 226 1.62 22.42 -10.89
CA ASN A 226 0.44 23.25 -11.00
C ASN A 226 -0.82 22.66 -10.38
N ASP A 227 -1.02 21.35 -10.48
CA ASP A 227 -2.28 20.72 -10.05
C ASP A 227 -2.13 20.09 -8.66
N ILE A 228 -1.00 19.41 -8.41
CA ILE A 228 -0.68 18.80 -7.11
C ILE A 228 -0.03 19.83 -6.17
N LYS A 229 0.61 20.88 -6.70
CA LYS A 229 1.32 21.91 -5.93
C LYS A 229 2.54 21.37 -5.17
N PHE A 230 3.33 20.51 -5.81
CA PHE A 230 4.65 20.17 -5.30
C PHE A 230 5.59 21.38 -5.38
N ASP A 231 6.48 21.49 -4.40
CA ASP A 231 7.67 22.34 -4.51
C ASP A 231 8.72 21.65 -5.39
N LYS A 232 9.60 22.44 -6.02
CA LYS A 232 10.66 21.89 -6.88
C LYS A 232 11.54 20.87 -6.16
N ALA A 233 11.84 21.11 -4.88
CA ALA A 233 12.63 20.19 -4.07
C ALA A 233 11.86 18.90 -3.74
N GLY A 234 10.53 18.94 -3.61
CA GLY A 234 9.67 17.77 -3.49
C GLY A 234 9.66 16.92 -4.77
N ILE A 235 9.56 17.54 -5.95
CA ILE A 235 9.64 16.84 -7.24
C ILE A 235 11.02 16.19 -7.41
N ARG A 236 12.10 16.95 -7.18
CA ARG A 236 13.48 16.43 -7.25
C ARG A 236 13.72 15.24 -6.32
N ARG A 237 13.27 15.29 -5.07
CA ARG A 237 13.47 14.18 -4.13
C ARG A 237 12.73 12.91 -4.55
N ASN A 238 11.67 13.03 -5.35
CA ASN A 238 10.77 11.94 -5.71
C ASN A 238 10.72 11.72 -7.23
N GLY A 239 11.70 10.99 -7.77
CA GLY A 239 11.71 10.68 -9.21
C GLY A 239 10.51 9.86 -9.72
N PHE A 240 9.67 9.30 -8.83
CA PHE A 240 8.34 8.76 -9.21
C PHE A 240 7.44 9.81 -9.85
N VAL A 241 7.51 11.05 -9.39
CA VAL A 241 6.73 12.16 -9.91
C VAL A 241 7.14 12.47 -11.35
N ILE A 242 8.46 12.49 -11.60
CA ILE A 242 9.04 12.76 -12.93
C ILE A 242 8.69 11.61 -13.90
N ALA A 243 8.71 10.37 -13.43
CA ALA A 243 8.41 9.18 -14.24
C ALA A 243 6.90 8.86 -14.30
N ALA A 244 6.03 9.64 -13.67
CA ALA A 244 4.60 9.38 -13.62
C ALA A 244 3.95 9.50 -15.00
N ASP A 245 2.89 8.72 -15.22
CA ASP A 245 2.07 8.86 -16.42
C ASP A 245 1.12 10.05 -16.27
N PRO A 246 1.17 11.05 -17.17
CA PRO A 246 0.32 12.23 -17.04
C PRO A 246 -1.17 11.93 -17.10
N LEU A 247 -1.59 11.00 -17.96
CA LEU A 247 -2.99 10.64 -18.14
C LEU A 247 -3.51 9.94 -16.90
N HIS A 248 -2.78 8.96 -16.38
CA HIS A 248 -3.15 8.29 -15.13
C HIS A 248 -3.18 9.26 -13.96
N THR A 249 -2.23 10.18 -13.89
CA THR A 249 -2.20 11.19 -12.82
C THR A 249 -3.44 12.08 -12.87
N LYS A 250 -3.82 12.57 -14.05
CA LYS A 250 -5.08 13.34 -14.21
C LYS A 250 -6.30 12.53 -13.81
N LEU A 251 -6.39 11.28 -14.25
CA LEU A 251 -7.51 10.40 -13.88
C LEU A 251 -7.60 10.18 -12.38
N ILE A 252 -6.47 10.07 -11.66
CA ILE A 252 -6.46 10.02 -10.19
C ILE A 252 -7.03 11.32 -9.61
N LEU A 253 -6.55 12.47 -10.07
CA LEU A 253 -7.00 13.78 -9.56
C LEU A 253 -8.48 14.07 -9.85
N GLU A 254 -9.00 13.57 -10.98
CA GLU A 254 -10.40 13.74 -11.38
C GLU A 254 -11.35 12.77 -10.65
N ASN A 255 -10.94 11.51 -10.46
CA ASN A 255 -11.83 10.46 -9.95
C ASN A 255 -11.66 10.15 -8.46
N VAL A 256 -10.57 10.61 -7.84
CA VAL A 256 -10.27 10.39 -6.42
C VAL A 256 -10.12 11.75 -5.74
N SER A 257 -11.21 12.30 -5.20
CA SER A 257 -11.17 13.59 -4.48
C SER A 257 -10.49 13.46 -3.12
N THR A 258 -10.84 12.42 -2.36
CA THR A 258 -10.30 12.16 -1.02
C THR A 258 -9.77 10.74 -0.88
N LEU A 259 -8.72 10.60 -0.08
CA LEU A 259 -8.11 9.33 0.29
C LEU A 259 -7.68 9.37 1.75
N ALA A 260 -8.11 8.38 2.55
CA ALA A 260 -7.88 8.36 4.00
C ALA A 260 -8.31 9.67 4.72
N GLY A 261 -9.46 10.24 4.36
CA GLY A 261 -9.95 11.49 4.96
C GLY A 261 -9.12 12.74 4.64
N MET A 262 -8.25 12.70 3.63
CA MET A 262 -7.43 13.83 3.17
C MET A 262 -7.68 14.12 1.69
N ASP A 263 -7.45 15.37 1.25
CA ASP A 263 -7.42 15.70 -0.18
C ASP A 263 -6.32 14.89 -0.88
N ILE A 264 -6.63 14.35 -2.06
CA ILE A 264 -5.70 13.50 -2.81
C ILE A 264 -4.37 14.20 -3.10
N ARG A 265 -4.35 15.52 -3.31
CA ARG A 265 -3.11 16.26 -3.62
C ARG A 265 -2.16 16.23 -2.43
N GLU A 266 -2.69 16.39 -1.22
CA GLU A 266 -1.90 16.30 0.02
C GLU A 266 -1.40 14.88 0.25
N VAL A 267 -2.23 13.88 -0.06
CA VAL A 267 -1.81 12.47 0.04
C VAL A 267 -0.67 12.15 -0.94
N LEU A 268 -0.76 12.62 -2.17
CA LEU A 268 0.26 12.44 -3.19
C LEU A 268 1.58 13.14 -2.83
N LYS A 269 1.54 14.28 -2.12
CA LYS A 269 2.75 14.92 -1.57
C LYS A 269 3.45 14.07 -0.51
N ILE A 270 2.67 13.40 0.35
CA ILE A 270 3.20 12.56 1.43
C ILE A 270 3.71 11.23 0.89
N GLU A 271 2.96 10.58 0.00
CA GLU A 271 3.29 9.29 -0.60
C GLU A 271 3.15 9.33 -2.14
N PRO A 272 4.15 9.89 -2.86
CA PRO A 272 4.10 10.02 -4.32
C PRO A 272 4.09 8.69 -5.07
N ALA A 273 4.49 7.59 -4.42
CA ALA A 273 4.51 6.27 -5.03
C ALA A 273 3.11 5.75 -5.39
N ILE A 274 2.04 6.36 -4.87
CA ILE A 274 0.65 6.06 -5.23
C ILE A 274 0.41 6.30 -6.74
N LEU A 275 1.13 7.24 -7.36
CA LEU A 275 1.03 7.55 -8.81
C LEU A 275 1.35 6.37 -9.72
N LYS A 276 1.94 5.28 -9.21
CA LYS A 276 2.19 4.06 -9.98
C LYS A 276 0.93 3.24 -10.23
N ASN A 277 -0.10 3.43 -9.42
CA ASN A 277 -1.33 2.68 -9.49
C ASN A 277 -2.37 3.43 -10.32
N ASN A 278 -3.27 2.70 -10.96
CA ASN A 278 -4.42 3.32 -11.60
C ASN A 278 -5.48 3.72 -10.54
N TYR A 279 -6.33 4.69 -10.88
CA TYR A 279 -7.35 5.20 -9.96
C TYR A 279 -8.34 4.11 -9.49
N ASN A 280 -8.69 3.15 -10.36
CA ASN A 280 -9.57 2.04 -10.01
C ASN A 280 -8.97 1.17 -8.89
N SER A 281 -7.68 0.85 -8.96
CA SER A 281 -6.98 0.10 -7.94
C SER A 281 -6.93 0.86 -6.61
N ILE A 282 -6.74 2.18 -6.64
CA ILE A 282 -6.77 3.02 -5.43
C ILE A 282 -8.15 2.97 -4.78
N ILE A 283 -9.21 3.14 -5.57
CA ILE A 283 -10.61 3.06 -5.10
C ILE A 283 -10.91 1.67 -4.54
N GLN A 284 -10.48 0.60 -5.21
CA GLN A 284 -10.69 -0.76 -4.73
C GLN A 284 -9.97 -1.01 -3.40
N VAL A 285 -8.72 -0.55 -3.25
CA VAL A 285 -8.02 -0.63 -1.95
C VAL A 285 -8.80 0.13 -0.88
N ARG A 286 -9.28 1.35 -1.16
CA ARG A 286 -10.10 2.11 -0.21
C ARG A 286 -11.34 1.32 0.23
N ASN A 287 -12.08 0.77 -0.72
CA ASN A 287 -13.28 -0.02 -0.45
C ASN A 287 -12.96 -1.28 0.37
N ILE A 288 -11.82 -1.94 0.12
CA ILE A 288 -11.36 -3.07 0.93
C ILE A 288 -11.08 -2.61 2.37
N LEU A 289 -10.38 -1.48 2.57
CA LEU A 289 -10.09 -0.99 3.92
C LEU A 289 -11.38 -0.64 4.69
N GLU A 290 -12.38 -0.09 4.00
CA GLU A 290 -13.72 0.18 4.55
C GLU A 290 -14.47 -1.11 4.90
N GLU A 291 -14.45 -2.14 4.03
CA GLU A 291 -15.03 -3.46 4.28
C GLU A 291 -14.47 -4.10 5.56
N TYR A 292 -13.18 -3.89 5.81
CA TYR A 292 -12.49 -4.34 7.03
C TYR A 292 -12.63 -3.39 8.22
N ARG A 293 -13.45 -2.34 8.11
CA ARG A 293 -13.71 -1.33 9.15
C ARG A 293 -12.45 -0.61 9.64
N ILE A 294 -11.48 -0.39 8.76
CA ILE A 294 -10.24 0.29 9.09
C ILE A 294 -10.45 1.80 8.98
N SER A 295 -10.36 2.50 10.12
CA SER A 295 -10.62 3.94 10.17
C SER A 295 -9.68 4.77 9.31
N GLU A 296 -10.17 5.88 8.76
CA GLU A 296 -9.35 6.81 7.97
C GLU A 296 -8.11 7.30 8.73
N GLU A 297 -8.22 7.51 10.05
CA GLU A 297 -7.06 7.86 10.88
C GLU A 297 -5.94 6.81 10.84
N THR A 298 -6.32 5.53 10.86
CA THR A 298 -5.39 4.40 10.74
C THR A 298 -4.77 4.39 9.34
N GLN A 299 -5.57 4.64 8.31
CA GLN A 299 -5.10 4.72 6.93
C GLN A 299 -4.11 5.87 6.71
N ARG A 300 -4.35 7.05 7.30
CA ARG A 300 -3.43 8.22 7.23
C ARG A 300 -2.04 7.90 7.77
N LYS A 301 -1.97 7.07 8.81
CA LYS A 301 -0.68 6.63 9.38
C LYS A 301 0.06 5.62 8.48
N CYS A 302 -0.59 5.11 7.43
CA CYS A 302 -0.06 4.05 6.58
C CYS A 302 -0.52 4.17 5.10
N LEU A 303 -0.33 5.34 4.49
CA LEU A 303 -0.74 5.61 3.10
C LEU A 303 -0.13 4.63 2.07
N LYS A 304 1.04 4.07 2.38
CA LYS A 304 1.73 3.10 1.53
C LYS A 304 0.92 1.82 1.23
N VAL A 305 -0.15 1.54 1.99
CA VAL A 305 -1.09 0.46 1.63
C VAL A 305 -1.74 0.69 0.26
N TYR A 306 -1.96 1.95 -0.14
CA TYR A 306 -2.52 2.33 -1.43
C TYR A 306 -1.56 2.13 -2.61
N CYS A 307 -0.28 1.87 -2.34
CA CYS A 307 0.71 1.50 -3.36
C CYS A 307 0.66 0.00 -3.72
N MET A 308 -0.14 -0.80 -3.02
CA MET A 308 -0.26 -2.25 -3.23
C MET A 308 -1.39 -2.59 -4.21
N ARG A 309 -1.36 -3.80 -4.76
CA ARG A 309 -2.48 -4.32 -5.57
C ARG A 309 -3.68 -4.64 -4.66
N PRO A 310 -4.93 -4.37 -5.10
CA PRO A 310 -6.14 -4.65 -4.32
C PRO A 310 -6.21 -6.11 -3.82
N GLU A 311 -5.89 -7.06 -4.70
CA GLU A 311 -5.95 -8.49 -4.40
C GLU A 311 -4.96 -8.85 -3.28
N THR A 312 -3.75 -8.29 -3.35
CA THR A 312 -2.73 -8.49 -2.31
C THR A 312 -3.14 -7.86 -0.98
N VAL A 313 -3.80 -6.71 -0.98
CA VAL A 313 -4.31 -6.10 0.27
C VAL A 313 -5.37 -7.01 0.91
N ARG A 314 -6.33 -7.48 0.11
CA ARG A 314 -7.40 -8.38 0.57
C ARG A 314 -6.83 -9.69 1.13
N GLU A 315 -6.02 -10.41 0.33
CA GLU A 315 -5.38 -11.67 0.75
C GLU A 315 -4.63 -11.52 2.08
N ARG A 316 -3.84 -10.45 2.22
CA ARG A 316 -3.07 -10.23 3.44
C ARG A 316 -3.94 -9.87 4.64
N LEU A 317 -5.04 -9.16 4.45
CA LEU A 317 -5.98 -8.86 5.54
C LEU A 317 -6.75 -10.11 5.97
N ASP A 318 -7.18 -10.94 5.02
CA ASP A 318 -7.83 -12.24 5.28
C ASP A 318 -6.93 -13.17 6.09
N GLU A 319 -5.68 -13.32 5.66
CA GLU A 319 -4.70 -14.12 6.40
C GLU A 319 -4.42 -13.56 7.80
N LEU A 320 -4.25 -12.23 7.91
CA LEU A 320 -4.03 -11.61 9.21
C LEU A 320 -5.19 -11.89 10.17
N ARG A 321 -6.44 -11.86 9.69
CA ARG A 321 -7.63 -12.19 10.50
C ARG A 321 -7.59 -13.62 11.08
N SER A 322 -6.91 -14.54 10.41
CA SER A 322 -6.77 -15.93 10.89
C SER A 322 -5.82 -16.09 12.08
N LEU A 323 -4.91 -15.13 12.30
CA LEU A 323 -3.94 -15.16 13.39
C LEU A 323 -4.61 -14.79 14.73
N LYS A 324 -4.34 -15.56 15.79
CA LYS A 324 -4.91 -15.30 17.12
C LYS A 324 -4.42 -13.94 17.67
N GLU A 325 -3.15 -13.65 17.42
CA GLU A 325 -2.44 -12.43 17.79
C GLU A 325 -3.06 -11.20 17.13
N TYR A 326 -3.62 -11.37 15.92
CA TYR A 326 -4.26 -10.27 15.20
C TYR A 326 -5.57 -9.84 15.85
N LYS A 327 -6.36 -10.77 16.42
CA LYS A 327 -7.63 -10.41 17.08
C LYS A 327 -7.40 -9.38 18.18
N VAL A 328 -6.41 -9.64 19.03
CA VAL A 328 -6.00 -8.75 20.13
C VAL A 328 -5.49 -7.41 19.58
N LEU A 329 -4.72 -7.43 18.51
CA LEU A 329 -3.98 -6.25 18.07
C LEU A 329 -4.68 -5.47 16.95
N SER A 330 -5.80 -5.95 16.41
CA SER A 330 -6.55 -5.38 15.28
C SER A 330 -6.96 -3.91 15.48
N THR A 331 -7.11 -3.49 16.73
CA THR A 331 -7.50 -2.12 17.13
C THR A 331 -6.35 -1.12 17.07
N ASN A 332 -5.10 -1.56 16.88
CA ASN A 332 -3.94 -0.68 16.86
C ASN A 332 -3.77 -0.04 15.47
N PRO A 333 -3.60 1.30 15.38
CA PRO A 333 -3.42 2.00 14.10
C PRO A 333 -2.21 1.54 13.27
N ARG A 334 -1.26 0.81 13.86
CA ARG A 334 -0.10 0.25 13.16
C ARG A 334 -0.40 -1.09 12.48
N MET A 335 -1.61 -1.63 12.60
CA MET A 335 -1.99 -2.91 12.01
C MET A 335 -1.73 -2.94 10.50
N LEU A 336 -1.98 -1.84 9.78
CA LEU A 336 -1.71 -1.76 8.33
C LEU A 336 -0.22 -1.94 7.96
N LEU A 337 0.71 -1.67 8.89
CA LEU A 337 2.13 -1.95 8.64
C LEU A 337 2.42 -3.45 8.53
N LEU A 338 1.59 -4.31 9.14
CA LEU A 338 1.70 -5.76 8.96
C LEU A 338 1.30 -6.18 7.56
N VAL A 339 0.27 -5.55 6.99
CA VAL A 339 -0.15 -5.78 5.60
C VAL A 339 1.01 -5.46 4.67
N ILE A 340 1.70 -4.34 4.88
CA ILE A 340 2.87 -3.96 4.07
C ILE A 340 4.05 -4.92 4.29
N HIS A 341 4.35 -5.25 5.55
CA HIS A 341 5.55 -5.99 5.96
C HIS A 341 5.31 -7.47 6.28
N LYS A 342 4.31 -8.12 5.66
CA LYS A 342 3.92 -9.53 5.90
C LYS A 342 5.11 -10.50 6.03
N LYS A 343 5.99 -10.55 5.04
CA LYS A 343 7.14 -11.48 5.05
C LYS A 343 8.05 -11.28 6.27
N LYS A 344 8.32 -10.02 6.61
CA LYS A 344 9.15 -9.67 7.78
C LYS A 344 8.46 -10.05 9.09
N MET A 345 7.16 -9.81 9.17
CA MET A 345 6.34 -10.18 10.33
C MET A 345 6.31 -11.70 10.53
N LEU A 346 5.98 -12.49 9.49
CA LEU A 346 5.92 -13.96 9.59
C LEU A 346 7.26 -14.55 10.04
N ASN A 347 8.37 -14.12 9.42
CA ASN A 347 9.71 -14.56 9.83
C ASN A 347 10.05 -14.22 11.28
N ARG A 348 9.51 -13.13 11.81
CA ARG A 348 9.72 -12.73 13.20
C ARG A 348 8.82 -13.53 14.15
N LEU A 349 7.59 -13.81 13.76
CA LEU A 349 6.68 -14.65 14.52
C LEU A 349 7.29 -16.04 14.74
N THR A 350 7.79 -16.69 13.69
CA THR A 350 8.46 -18.00 13.79
C THR A 350 9.67 -17.97 14.74
N LYS A 351 10.43 -16.87 14.76
CA LYS A 351 11.57 -16.70 15.67
C LYS A 351 11.13 -16.51 17.13
N ILE A 352 10.06 -15.77 17.36
CA ILE A 352 9.48 -15.56 18.70
C ILE A 352 8.97 -16.89 19.25
N GLU A 353 8.24 -17.65 18.43
CA GLU A 353 7.73 -18.98 18.76
C GLU A 353 8.88 -19.95 19.09
N SER A 354 9.93 -19.97 18.25
CA SER A 354 11.12 -20.81 18.49
C SER A 354 11.85 -20.45 19.79
N ALA A 355 11.85 -19.17 20.16
CA ALA A 355 12.42 -18.69 21.43
C ALA A 355 11.47 -18.84 22.62
N LYS A 356 10.25 -19.38 22.41
CA LYS A 356 9.18 -19.53 23.43
C LYS A 356 8.83 -18.23 24.16
N LYS A 357 9.04 -17.07 23.54
CA LYS A 357 8.65 -15.78 24.12
C LYS A 357 7.14 -15.58 24.01
N GLN A 358 6.49 -15.35 25.14
CA GLN A 358 5.03 -15.17 25.20
C GLN A 358 4.63 -13.70 25.09
N CYS A 359 5.49 -12.79 25.55
CA CYS A 359 5.16 -11.37 25.60
C CYS A 359 5.78 -10.60 24.42
N PHE A 360 4.99 -10.30 23.40
CA PHE A 360 5.35 -9.41 22.30
C PHE A 360 4.20 -8.48 21.88
N SER A 361 4.53 -7.45 21.10
CA SER A 361 3.56 -6.54 20.48
C SER A 361 3.87 -6.32 19.01
N PHE A 362 2.99 -5.59 18.32
CA PHE A 362 3.22 -5.18 16.93
C PHE A 362 4.55 -4.49 16.71
N ASN A 363 5.02 -3.66 17.66
CA ASN A 363 6.31 -3.02 17.53
C ASN A 363 7.44 -4.05 17.30
N HIS A 364 7.43 -5.20 17.98
CA HIS A 364 8.43 -6.24 17.75
C HIS A 364 8.33 -6.85 16.35
N LEU A 365 7.12 -6.99 15.80
CA LEU A 365 6.91 -7.53 14.46
C LEU A 365 7.33 -6.57 13.34
N VAL A 366 7.13 -5.25 13.49
CA VAL A 366 7.37 -4.27 12.40
C VAL A 366 8.64 -3.42 12.55
N SER A 367 9.20 -3.28 13.76
CA SER A 367 10.34 -2.40 14.09
C SER A 367 11.63 -2.70 13.30
N SER A 368 12.66 -1.86 13.43
CA SER A 368 13.97 -2.10 12.83
C SER A 368 14.58 -3.45 13.27
N SER A 369 15.55 -3.96 12.49
CA SER A 369 16.23 -5.21 12.85
C SER A 369 16.95 -5.11 14.20
N LYS A 370 17.55 -3.95 14.51
CA LYS A 370 18.23 -3.70 15.79
C LYS A 370 17.27 -3.86 16.98
N VAL A 371 16.09 -3.23 16.93
CA VAL A 371 15.09 -3.31 18.00
C VAL A 371 14.62 -4.75 18.20
N PHE A 372 14.35 -5.48 17.11
CA PHE A 372 13.93 -6.88 17.21
C PHE A 372 15.02 -7.81 17.75
N HIS A 373 16.28 -7.65 17.33
CA HIS A 373 17.37 -8.48 17.85
C HIS A 373 17.60 -8.21 19.33
N ASN A 374 17.56 -6.95 19.76
CA ASN A 374 17.64 -6.63 21.18
C ASN A 374 16.51 -7.29 21.98
N TYR A 375 15.29 -7.31 21.45
CA TYR A 375 14.16 -7.99 22.07
C TYR A 375 14.36 -9.51 22.12
N ILE A 376 14.81 -10.15 21.04
CA ILE A 376 14.96 -11.61 21.03
C ILE A 376 16.11 -12.06 21.95
N SER A 377 17.18 -11.27 22.03
CA SER A 377 18.36 -11.57 22.86
C SER A 377 18.21 -11.16 24.33
N SER A 378 17.25 -10.28 24.66
CA SER A 378 17.07 -9.85 26.05
C SER A 378 16.52 -10.97 26.91
N PHE A 379 17.09 -11.14 28.10
CA PHE A 379 16.50 -11.97 29.15
C PHE A 379 15.23 -11.29 29.65
N GLY A 380 14.11 -12.00 29.57
CA GLY A 380 12.79 -11.48 29.91
C GLY A 380 11.95 -11.03 28.71
N ASP A 381 10.66 -11.00 29.00
CA ASP A 381 9.57 -10.87 28.04
C ASP A 381 8.98 -9.46 28.19
N LYS A 382 9.50 -8.47 27.46
CA LYS A 382 9.02 -7.08 27.53
C LYS A 382 8.20 -6.71 26.32
N VAL A 383 6.96 -6.29 26.53
CA VAL A 383 6.04 -5.75 25.53
C VAL A 383 6.30 -4.25 25.33
N CYS A 384 5.89 -3.68 24.19
CA CYS A 384 5.84 -2.22 24.06
C CYS A 384 4.67 -1.67 24.89
N GLY A 385 4.96 -0.93 25.95
CA GLY A 385 3.94 -0.37 26.83
C GLY A 385 2.89 0.51 26.14
N ARG A 386 3.27 1.21 25.06
CA ARG A 386 2.32 1.99 24.25
C ARG A 386 1.30 1.11 23.54
N ASP A 387 1.68 -0.08 23.11
CA ASP A 387 0.76 -1.02 22.46
C ASP A 387 -0.24 -1.58 23.49
N ILE A 388 0.17 -1.82 24.75
CA ILE A 388 -0.74 -2.18 25.85
C ILE A 388 -1.78 -1.07 26.09
N ALA A 389 -1.32 0.18 26.23
CA ALA A 389 -2.22 1.30 26.51
C ALA A 389 -3.18 1.59 25.34
N ILE A 390 -2.72 1.39 24.09
CA ILE A 390 -3.58 1.47 22.91
C ILE A 390 -4.66 0.39 22.99
N LEU A 391 -4.30 -0.87 23.27
CA LEU A 391 -5.25 -1.98 23.40
C LEU A 391 -6.34 -1.66 24.44
N ILE A 392 -5.95 -1.23 25.63
CA ILE A 392 -6.91 -0.90 26.71
C ILE A 392 -7.83 0.25 26.28
N SER A 393 -7.26 1.33 25.74
CA SER A 393 -8.02 2.53 25.37
C SER A 393 -8.97 2.28 24.19
N SER A 394 -8.52 1.52 23.18
CA SER A 394 -9.30 1.23 21.98
C SER A 394 -10.42 0.21 22.24
N SER A 395 -10.21 -0.75 23.14
CA SER A 395 -11.21 -1.76 23.47
C SER A 395 -12.31 -1.22 24.39
N LEU A 396 -12.01 -0.22 25.24
CA LEU A 396 -12.95 0.35 26.21
C LEU A 396 -13.65 1.63 25.71
N GLN A 397 -13.50 1.99 24.42
CA GLN A 397 -14.16 3.09 23.68
C GLN A 397 -14.98 4.06 24.56
N LEU A 398 -14.29 4.98 25.24
CA LEU A 398 -14.97 6.07 25.92
C LEU A 398 -15.22 7.20 24.91
N PRO A 399 -16.41 7.83 24.92
CA PRO A 399 -16.60 9.08 24.20
C PRO A 399 -15.60 10.12 24.75
N PRO A 400 -15.01 10.96 23.89
CA PRO A 400 -14.07 11.98 24.34
C PRO A 400 -14.80 12.99 25.23
N HIS A 401 -14.69 12.82 26.56
CA HIS A 401 -15.00 13.87 27.50
C HIS A 401 -14.02 15.03 27.23
N ASP A 402 -14.57 16.18 26.83
CA ASP A 402 -13.88 17.48 26.72
C ASP A 402 -12.98 17.69 25.48
N GLY A 403 -13.19 16.97 24.37
CA GLY A 403 -12.41 17.20 23.13
C GLY A 403 -10.93 16.82 23.24
N ARG A 404 -10.52 16.19 24.36
CA ARG A 404 -9.17 15.62 24.53
C ARG A 404 -9.12 14.30 23.76
N GLY A 405 -8.44 14.30 22.61
CA GLY A 405 -8.40 13.15 21.70
C GLY A 405 -7.81 11.87 22.31
N GLN A 406 -7.95 10.75 21.58
CA GLN A 406 -7.50 9.40 21.93
C GLN A 406 -6.06 9.32 22.50
N ALA A 407 -5.17 10.22 22.07
CA ALA A 407 -3.80 10.30 22.57
C ALA A 407 -3.70 10.65 24.07
N ALA A 408 -4.59 11.49 24.59
CA ALA A 408 -4.59 11.88 26.00
C ALA A 408 -4.98 10.70 26.90
N GLN A 409 -5.99 9.93 26.47
CA GLN A 409 -6.42 8.71 27.16
C GLN A 409 -5.33 7.65 27.19
N VAL A 410 -4.66 7.40 26.05
CA VAL A 410 -3.52 6.47 25.98
C VAL A 410 -2.41 6.89 26.97
N ASN A 411 -2.14 8.19 27.10
CA ASN A 411 -1.16 8.70 28.06
C ASN A 411 -1.62 8.53 29.52
N ALA A 412 -2.91 8.72 29.81
CA ALA A 412 -3.46 8.49 31.14
C ALA A 412 -3.33 7.01 31.57
N VAL A 413 -3.70 6.08 30.68
CA VAL A 413 -3.53 4.64 30.90
C VAL A 413 -2.06 4.28 31.09
N LEU A 414 -1.15 4.82 30.26
CA LEU A 414 0.29 4.61 30.42
C LEU A 414 0.80 5.03 31.80
N ASN A 415 0.36 6.19 32.30
CA ASN A 415 0.77 6.68 33.61
C ASN A 415 0.26 5.79 34.75
N GLN A 416 -0.93 5.22 34.63
CA GLN A 416 -1.45 4.27 35.61
C GLN A 416 -0.67 2.95 35.58
N LEU A 417 -0.44 2.38 34.40
CA LEU A 417 0.29 1.11 34.25
C LEU A 417 1.72 1.16 34.82
N ARG A 418 2.40 2.30 34.68
CA ARG A 418 3.76 2.52 35.23
C ARG A 418 3.85 2.35 36.75
N ARG A 419 2.74 2.37 37.47
CA ARG A 419 2.70 2.13 38.91
C ARG A 419 3.00 0.68 39.28
N HIS A 420 2.81 -0.26 38.36
CA HIS A 420 3.09 -1.67 38.59
C HIS A 420 4.49 -2.04 38.09
N LYS A 421 5.30 -2.71 38.91
CA LYS A 421 6.72 -3.01 38.60
C LYS A 421 6.90 -3.79 37.29
N TYR A 422 6.02 -4.75 37.03
CA TYR A 422 6.14 -5.69 35.91
C TYR A 422 5.11 -5.49 34.79
N TRP A 423 4.53 -4.30 34.67
CA TRP A 423 3.47 -4.02 33.67
C TRP A 423 3.85 -4.28 32.20
N LEU A 424 5.15 -4.35 31.88
CA LEU A 424 5.64 -4.69 30.53
C LEU A 424 5.81 -6.21 30.32
N HIS A 425 5.65 -7.01 31.37
CA HIS A 425 5.91 -8.46 31.38
C HIS A 425 4.65 -9.32 31.33
N VAL A 426 3.56 -8.73 30.82
CA VAL A 426 2.27 -9.40 30.70
C VAL A 426 1.96 -9.60 29.21
N ALA A 427 1.53 -10.81 28.87
CA ALA A 427 1.11 -11.13 27.51
C ALA A 427 -0.14 -10.34 27.10
N MET A 428 -0.18 -9.87 25.86
CA MET A 428 -1.29 -9.06 25.34
C MET A 428 -2.64 -9.82 25.37
N SER A 429 -2.61 -11.16 25.25
CA SER A 429 -3.79 -12.01 25.35
C SER A 429 -4.45 -11.95 26.73
N VAL A 430 -3.66 -11.96 27.81
CA VAL A 430 -4.17 -11.87 29.19
C VAL A 430 -4.92 -10.55 29.40
N ILE A 431 -4.35 -9.46 28.88
CA ILE A 431 -4.96 -8.13 28.96
C ILE A 431 -6.30 -8.11 28.20
N ASP A 432 -6.33 -8.65 26.98
CA ASP A 432 -7.56 -8.73 26.18
C ASP A 432 -8.63 -9.59 26.86
N GLU A 433 -8.27 -10.78 27.36
CA GLU A 433 -9.18 -11.67 28.09
C GLU A 433 -9.81 -10.98 29.30
N ASN A 434 -9.01 -10.27 30.11
CA ASN A 434 -9.52 -9.48 31.22
C ASN A 434 -10.44 -8.34 30.77
N ILE A 435 -10.10 -7.63 29.68
CA ILE A 435 -10.97 -6.60 29.13
C ILE A 435 -12.32 -7.20 28.73
N GLN A 436 -12.34 -8.31 28.00
CA GLN A 436 -13.58 -8.96 27.58
C GLN A 436 -14.41 -9.42 28.79
N PHE A 437 -13.76 -9.95 29.83
CA PHE A 437 -14.44 -10.37 31.06
C PHE A 437 -15.06 -9.18 31.82
N LEU A 438 -14.29 -8.12 32.05
CA LEU A 438 -14.71 -6.98 32.87
C LEU A 438 -15.78 -6.12 32.20
N ARG A 439 -15.73 -5.94 30.87
CA ARG A 439 -16.70 -5.12 30.12
C ARG A 439 -18.14 -5.62 30.26
N ASN A 440 -18.33 -6.90 30.55
CA ASN A 440 -19.65 -7.48 30.76
C ASN A 440 -20.21 -7.23 32.17
N LYS A 441 -19.42 -6.66 33.08
CA LYS A 441 -19.75 -6.52 34.51
C LYS A 441 -19.60 -5.10 35.06
N PHE A 442 -18.73 -4.29 34.46
CA PHE A 442 -18.37 -2.97 34.97
C PHE A 442 -18.36 -1.92 33.86
N ASP A 443 -18.63 -0.68 34.24
CA ASP A 443 -18.53 0.46 33.33
C ASP A 443 -17.09 0.66 32.82
N HIS A 444 -16.97 1.08 31.56
CA HIS A 444 -15.68 1.25 30.89
C HIS A 444 -14.76 2.26 31.61
N GLN A 445 -15.31 3.36 32.17
CA GLN A 445 -14.51 4.37 32.87
C GLN A 445 -13.96 3.81 34.18
N ILE A 446 -14.73 2.96 34.86
CA ILE A 446 -14.31 2.28 36.09
C ILE A 446 -13.16 1.32 35.81
N ILE A 447 -13.24 0.55 34.71
CA ILE A 447 -12.17 -0.36 34.29
C ILE A 447 -10.89 0.42 33.95
N ILE A 448 -11.00 1.54 33.24
CA ILE A 448 -9.85 2.38 32.90
C ILE A 448 -9.19 2.96 34.15
N ASN A 449 -9.97 3.41 35.13
CA ASN A 449 -9.43 3.95 36.38
C ASN A 449 -8.76 2.90 37.27
N ASN A 450 -9.05 1.62 37.03
CA ASN A 450 -8.51 0.47 37.76
C ASN A 450 -7.70 -0.47 36.84
N CYS A 451 -7.10 0.05 35.76
CA CYS A 451 -6.57 -0.78 34.68
C CYS A 451 -5.39 -1.70 35.07
N LEU A 452 -4.82 -1.53 36.26
CA LEU A 452 -3.80 -2.44 36.82
C LEU A 452 -4.33 -3.87 36.97
N ILE A 453 -5.63 -4.05 37.25
CA ILE A 453 -6.24 -5.38 37.36
C ILE A 453 -6.12 -6.20 36.07
N LEU A 454 -6.00 -5.54 34.92
CA LEU A 454 -5.88 -6.19 33.61
C LEU A 454 -4.56 -6.94 33.42
N LEU A 455 -3.58 -6.70 34.30
CA LEU A 455 -2.25 -7.32 34.26
C LEU A 455 -2.23 -8.74 34.86
N TYR A 456 -3.29 -9.13 35.58
CA TYR A 456 -3.33 -10.35 36.37
C TYR A 456 -4.01 -11.51 35.63
N PRO A 457 -3.75 -12.78 36.00
CA PRO A 457 -4.41 -13.92 35.38
C PRO A 457 -5.94 -13.84 35.50
N VAL A 458 -6.64 -14.03 34.37
CA VAL A 458 -8.11 -13.89 34.30
C VAL A 458 -8.84 -14.84 35.26
N SER A 459 -8.28 -16.01 35.53
CA SER A 459 -8.83 -16.99 36.48
C SER A 459 -8.89 -16.44 37.91
N GLU A 460 -7.82 -15.80 38.39
CA GLU A 460 -7.75 -15.18 39.71
C GLU A 460 -8.64 -13.94 39.79
N VAL A 461 -8.59 -13.09 38.76
CA VAL A 461 -9.45 -11.90 38.66
C VAL A 461 -10.94 -12.30 38.71
N LYS A 462 -11.33 -13.33 37.96
CA LYS A 462 -12.69 -13.86 37.94
C LYS A 462 -13.13 -14.41 39.28
N TYR A 463 -12.28 -15.22 39.93
CA TYR A 463 -12.58 -15.81 41.23
C TYR A 463 -12.95 -14.74 42.27
N TYR A 464 -12.11 -13.71 42.42
CA TYR A 464 -12.36 -12.66 43.40
C TYR A 464 -13.53 -11.75 43.03
N ILE A 465 -13.70 -11.42 41.76
CA ILE A 465 -14.83 -10.60 41.30
C ILE A 465 -16.15 -11.32 41.57
N GLU A 466 -16.27 -12.59 41.21
CA GLU A 466 -17.49 -13.35 41.43
C GLU A 466 -17.80 -13.51 42.91
N THR A 467 -16.77 -13.74 43.73
CA THR A 467 -16.93 -13.88 45.19
C THR A 467 -17.38 -12.56 45.84
N LEU A 468 -16.74 -11.43 45.53
CA LEU A 468 -17.10 -10.11 46.08
C LEU A 468 -18.47 -9.63 45.59
N LEU A 469 -18.85 -9.93 44.35
CA LEU A 469 -20.19 -9.62 43.84
C LEU A 469 -21.28 -10.44 44.53
N ARG A 470 -21.02 -11.73 44.84
CA ARG A 470 -21.94 -12.57 45.64
C ARG A 470 -22.12 -12.02 47.04
N MET A 471 -21.01 -11.68 47.71
CA MET A 471 -21.02 -11.06 49.04
C MET A 471 -21.80 -9.73 49.05
N ARG A 472 -21.59 -8.86 48.04
CA ARG A 472 -22.37 -7.62 47.90
C ARG A 472 -23.87 -7.86 47.76
N ASN A 473 -24.25 -8.91 47.05
CA ASN A 473 -25.65 -9.28 46.83
C ASN A 473 -26.26 -10.08 47.99
N GLY A 474 -25.54 -10.26 49.11
CA GLY A 474 -26.02 -11.01 50.28
C GLY A 474 -26.13 -12.52 50.05
N GLN A 475 -25.40 -13.06 49.07
CA GLN A 475 -25.39 -14.50 48.80
C GLN A 475 -24.36 -15.21 49.67
N GLU A 476 -24.70 -16.39 50.17
CA GLU A 476 -23.76 -17.25 50.90
C GLU A 476 -22.58 -17.66 50.00
N VAL A 477 -21.40 -17.63 50.59
CA VAL A 477 -20.11 -18.00 49.99
C VAL A 477 -19.49 -19.06 50.88
N SER A 478 -18.68 -19.95 50.31
CA SER A 478 -18.14 -21.08 51.08
C SER A 478 -17.22 -20.61 52.21
N ASP A 479 -17.09 -21.42 53.26
CA ASP A 479 -16.24 -21.11 54.42
C ASP A 479 -14.80 -20.77 54.01
N ALA A 480 -14.25 -21.50 53.04
CA ALA A 480 -12.92 -21.23 52.48
C ALA A 480 -12.79 -19.87 51.76
N GLN A 481 -13.86 -19.40 51.10
CA GLN A 481 -13.90 -18.09 50.45
C GLN A 481 -14.06 -16.97 51.48
N ASN A 482 -14.84 -17.23 52.54
CA ASN A 482 -15.02 -16.31 53.65
C ASN A 482 -13.71 -16.08 54.40
N ASP A 483 -12.95 -17.14 54.70
CA ASP A 483 -11.66 -17.03 55.42
C ASP A 483 -10.62 -16.21 54.63
N GLU A 484 -10.58 -16.36 53.32
CA GLU A 484 -9.62 -15.68 52.44
C GLU A 484 -9.91 -14.17 52.30
N LEU A 485 -11.18 -13.81 52.29
CA LEU A 485 -11.68 -12.44 52.11
C LEU A 485 -12.22 -11.82 53.40
N ASN A 486 -11.93 -12.39 54.57
CA ASN A 486 -12.44 -11.87 55.85
C ASN A 486 -11.76 -10.54 56.23
N TYR A 487 -12.29 -9.44 55.69
CA TYR A 487 -11.92 -8.10 56.08
C TYR A 487 -12.77 -7.64 57.24
N SER A 488 -12.15 -7.47 58.41
CA SER A 488 -12.80 -6.92 59.59
C SER A 488 -13.40 -5.54 59.27
N ASN A 489 -14.70 -5.40 59.53
CA ASN A 489 -15.49 -4.16 59.38
C ASN A 489 -15.81 -3.73 57.93
N VAL A 490 -15.72 -4.61 56.93
CA VAL A 490 -16.16 -4.28 55.56
C VAL A 490 -17.65 -4.60 55.37
N ARG A 491 -18.41 -3.57 54.99
CA ARG A 491 -19.81 -3.69 54.57
C ARG A 491 -19.90 -3.96 53.06
N TYR A 492 -19.95 -5.22 52.69
CA TYR A 492 -19.95 -5.65 51.28
C TYR A 492 -21.14 -5.13 50.49
N ASP A 493 -22.30 -4.99 51.14
CA ASP A 493 -23.55 -4.47 50.57
C ASP A 493 -23.42 -3.03 50.03
N CYS A 494 -22.49 -2.25 50.58
CA CYS A 494 -22.29 -0.84 50.24
C CYS A 494 -21.12 -0.59 49.25
N LEU A 495 -20.47 -1.65 48.75
CA LEU A 495 -19.28 -1.49 47.89
C LEU A 495 -19.66 -1.03 46.47
N THR A 496 -19.08 0.10 46.08
CA THR A 496 -19.09 0.56 44.68
C THR A 496 -18.26 -0.36 43.79
N ASP A 497 -18.57 -0.38 42.50
CA ASP A 497 -17.81 -1.15 41.50
C ASP A 497 -16.31 -0.82 41.49
N ALA A 498 -15.95 0.46 41.67
CA ALA A 498 -14.55 0.88 41.76
C ALA A 498 -13.84 0.31 43.00
N GLN A 499 -14.55 0.26 44.14
CA GLN A 499 -14.04 -0.35 45.36
C GLN A 499 -13.90 -1.87 45.22
N ILE A 500 -14.83 -2.54 44.54
CA ILE A 500 -14.72 -3.97 44.23
C ILE A 500 -13.45 -4.25 43.42
N LEU A 501 -13.21 -3.54 42.32
CA LEU A 501 -12.00 -3.76 41.51
C LEU A 501 -10.71 -3.48 42.30
N SER A 502 -10.72 -2.45 43.16
CA SER A 502 -9.59 -2.15 44.05
C SER A 502 -9.36 -3.27 45.08
N LEU A 503 -10.43 -3.81 45.67
CA LEU A 503 -10.35 -4.92 46.63
C LEU A 503 -9.89 -6.21 45.98
N VAL A 504 -10.28 -6.49 44.74
CA VAL A 504 -9.78 -7.64 43.97
C VAL A 504 -8.26 -7.55 43.83
N LEU A 505 -7.76 -6.39 43.37
CA LEU A 505 -6.33 -6.17 43.22
C LEU A 505 -5.60 -6.33 44.57
N TYR A 506 -6.16 -5.77 45.64
CA TYR A 506 -5.63 -5.94 47.00
C TYR A 506 -5.61 -7.41 47.43
N SER A 507 -6.68 -8.16 47.17
CA SER A 507 -6.82 -9.58 47.54
C SER A 507 -5.77 -10.45 46.86
N ILE A 508 -5.49 -10.16 45.58
CA ILE A 508 -4.45 -10.84 44.83
C ILE A 508 -3.07 -10.47 45.40
N GLU A 509 -2.74 -9.18 45.48
CA GLU A 509 -1.40 -8.73 45.89
C GLU A 509 -1.08 -9.02 47.36
N LYS A 510 -2.09 -9.10 48.25
CA LYS A 510 -1.92 -9.50 49.65
C LYS A 510 -1.22 -10.86 49.77
N LYS A 511 -1.55 -11.81 48.89
CA LYS A 511 -0.90 -13.15 48.84
C LYS A 511 0.58 -13.10 48.46
N TYR A 512 0.99 -12.05 47.75
CA TYR A 512 2.33 -11.86 47.21
C TYR A 512 3.07 -10.71 47.88
N HIS A 513 2.60 -10.29 49.07
CA HIS A 513 3.20 -9.20 49.84
C HIS A 513 3.42 -7.91 49.03
N PHE A 514 2.51 -7.63 48.08
CA PHE A 514 2.58 -6.45 47.21
C PHE A 514 3.86 -6.36 46.37
N SER A 515 4.50 -7.50 46.07
CA SER A 515 5.71 -7.54 45.24
C SER A 515 5.45 -7.27 43.75
N GLY A 516 4.18 -7.38 43.33
CA GLY A 516 3.77 -7.38 41.93
C GLY A 516 3.92 -8.74 41.23
N ASP A 517 4.38 -9.77 41.93
CA ASP A 517 4.57 -11.12 41.34
C ASP A 517 3.24 -11.83 41.10
N GLY A 518 2.12 -11.27 41.59
CA GLY A 518 0.78 -11.82 41.39
C GLY A 518 0.35 -11.90 39.90
N ILE A 519 1.07 -11.23 38.99
CA ILE A 519 0.82 -11.37 37.55
C ILE A 519 1.19 -12.78 37.00
N TRP A 520 2.00 -13.54 37.73
CA TRP A 520 2.42 -14.91 37.37
C TRP A 520 1.70 -16.01 38.17
N CYS A 521 0.67 -15.65 38.96
CA CYS A 521 -0.14 -16.61 39.69
C CYS A 521 -0.59 -17.77 38.80
N ARG A 522 -0.22 -19.00 39.16
CA ARG A 522 -0.63 -20.24 38.48
C ARG A 522 -0.21 -20.35 36.99
N GLN A 523 0.82 -19.62 36.54
CA GLN A 523 1.42 -19.87 35.22
C GLN A 523 2.41 -21.05 35.21
N ASP A 524 2.83 -21.54 36.37
CA ASP A 524 3.65 -22.74 36.47
C ASP A 524 2.87 -23.87 37.14
N GLY A 525 2.78 -25.01 36.46
CA GLY A 525 2.43 -26.30 37.06
C GLY A 525 3.47 -26.82 38.06
N LEU A 526 4.29 -25.95 38.65
CA LEU A 526 5.21 -26.27 39.72
C LEU A 526 4.65 -25.69 41.00
N LYS A 527 4.11 -26.58 41.84
CA LYS A 527 3.91 -26.31 43.26
C LYS A 527 5.23 -25.78 43.81
N VAL A 528 5.28 -24.49 44.15
CA VAL A 528 6.32 -23.99 45.05
C VAL A 528 6.01 -24.61 46.41
N GLU A 529 6.69 -25.70 46.73
CA GLU A 529 6.81 -26.14 48.11
C GLU A 529 7.48 -24.99 48.87
N THR A 530 6.68 -24.25 49.64
CA THR A 530 7.18 -23.42 50.71
C THR A 530 7.99 -24.30 51.65
N GLN A 531 9.32 -24.18 51.57
CA GLN A 531 10.21 -24.56 52.67
C GLN A 531 9.82 -23.70 53.88
N LYS A 532 9.14 -24.35 54.83
CA LYS A 532 9.07 -23.86 56.21
C LYS A 532 10.44 -24.07 56.84
N ASN A 533 11.05 -22.99 57.32
CA ASN A 533 11.97 -23.06 58.45
C ASN A 533 11.17 -23.06 59.74
#